data_AF-A0A9D9NEP0-F1
#
_entry.id   AF-A0A9D9NEP0-F1
#
_cell.length_a   1.000
_cell.length_b   1.000
_cell.length_c   1.000
_cell.angle_alpha   90.00
_cell.angle_beta   90.00
_cell.angle_gamma   90.00
#
_symmetry.space_group_name_H-M   'P 1'
#
loop_
_entity.id
_entity.type
_entity.pdbx_description
1 polymer ?
#
loop_
_entity_poly.entity_id
_entity_poly.type
_entity_poly.pdbx_seq_one_letter_code
_entity_poly.pdbx_strand_id
1 'polypeptide(L)'
;MEKTELKDAFSEFKNLKNIDRPTMMGVLEDVFRTQLAKTYGSADNFDIIINIDKGDCEIYWNREVVEEVENPNTQIALSEVNKDGDEYEIGETYATKVDMKDFGRRGILNIRQNLQGRIMDIEKANLYNKYTGKIGEIFTGEVYQTWSKEVLILDEDGNELRLPKSEQIPGEHFKKNDTVRAIIKSVEMKNNTTPYIVLSRTSNEFLEKLFEQEVPEIYDGLITIKKVVRIPGERAKVAVESYDERIDPIGACIGVKGARIIGIVRELRNENIDVLQWTSNVQLLIQRALNPAKISSIVIGNDDEKIKVYMLPDEVKKGIGKGGCNIKLASMLVGKEIEVWRELPKQDDEEEDVLLSEFSNEIDQWIIDKLESIGCDTAKSVLALSPDDIAKRADLEDETVDEVLKILRAEFED
;
A
#
# COMPACT_ATOMS: atom_id res chain seq x y z
N MET A 1 2.75 25.71 -49.75
CA MET A 1 1.91 25.37 -48.58
C MET A 1 2.08 23.90 -48.19
N GLU A 2 1.85 22.92 -49.07
CA GLU A 2 1.86 21.48 -48.70
C GLU A 2 3.22 20.91 -48.21
N LYS A 3 4.37 21.32 -48.79
CA LYS A 3 5.71 20.91 -48.30
C LYS A 3 6.08 21.53 -46.94
N THR A 4 5.48 22.66 -46.60
CA THR A 4 5.77 23.40 -45.36
C THR A 4 5.05 22.73 -44.19
N GLU A 5 3.78 22.36 -44.37
CA GLU A 5 2.96 21.72 -43.32
C GLU A 5 3.53 20.36 -42.84
N LEU A 6 4.10 19.55 -43.75
CA LEU A 6 4.70 18.28 -43.38
C LEU A 6 6.06 18.48 -42.69
N LYS A 7 6.87 19.44 -43.15
CA LYS A 7 8.13 19.85 -42.50
C LYS A 7 7.89 20.38 -41.10
N ASP A 8 6.82 21.14 -40.91
CA ASP A 8 6.41 21.64 -39.60
C ASP A 8 6.01 20.47 -38.68
N ALA A 9 5.25 19.49 -39.19
CA ALA A 9 4.93 18.27 -38.44
C ALA A 9 6.19 17.45 -38.06
N PHE A 10 7.18 17.35 -38.97
CA PHE A 10 8.47 16.69 -38.67
C PHE A 10 9.30 17.48 -37.65
N SER A 11 9.26 18.81 -37.71
CA SER A 11 9.97 19.69 -36.78
C SER A 11 9.35 19.65 -35.39
N GLU A 12 8.01 19.70 -35.28
CA GLU A 12 7.27 19.45 -34.04
C GLU A 12 7.62 18.07 -33.48
N PHE A 13 7.70 17.05 -34.33
CA PHE A 13 8.06 15.70 -33.93
C PHE A 13 9.50 15.58 -33.41
N LYS A 14 10.47 16.24 -34.07
CA LYS A 14 11.86 16.30 -33.62
C LYS A 14 12.03 17.01 -32.27
N ASN A 15 11.12 17.94 -31.94
CA ASN A 15 11.14 18.66 -30.67
C ASN A 15 10.56 17.84 -29.50
N LEU A 16 9.89 16.71 -29.77
CA LEU A 16 9.42 15.79 -28.72
C LEU A 16 10.61 15.07 -28.11
N LYS A 17 10.95 15.46 -26.88
CA LYS A 17 12.23 15.16 -26.23
C LYS A 17 12.45 13.68 -25.85
N ASN A 18 11.50 12.78 -26.11
CA ASN A 18 11.48 11.44 -25.50
C ASN A 18 11.41 10.26 -26.49
N ILE A 19 11.73 10.44 -27.77
CA ILE A 19 11.74 9.36 -28.76
C ILE A 19 13.12 9.25 -29.41
N ASP A 20 13.69 8.04 -29.45
CA ASP A 20 14.97 7.78 -30.08
C ASP A 20 14.88 7.80 -31.62
N ARG A 21 15.99 8.16 -32.28
CA ARG A 21 16.04 8.30 -33.75
C ARG A 21 15.62 7.03 -34.51
N PRO A 22 16.08 5.82 -34.14
CA PRO A 22 15.62 4.58 -34.78
C PRO A 22 14.11 4.39 -34.72
N THR A 23 13.50 4.55 -33.54
CA THR A 23 12.04 4.45 -33.39
C THR A 23 11.32 5.49 -34.24
N MET A 24 11.83 6.73 -34.30
CA MET A 24 11.26 7.77 -35.18
C MET A 24 11.31 7.38 -36.66
N MET A 25 12.42 6.81 -37.14
CA MET A 25 12.53 6.36 -38.53
C MET A 25 11.51 5.26 -38.85
N GLY A 26 11.41 4.25 -37.98
CA GLY A 26 10.47 3.15 -38.17
C GLY A 26 9.00 3.61 -38.20
N VAL A 27 8.61 4.51 -37.31
CA VAL A 27 7.24 5.07 -37.28
C VAL A 27 6.92 5.81 -38.57
N LEU A 28 7.84 6.65 -39.03
CA LEU A 28 7.61 7.43 -40.24
C LEU A 28 7.50 6.52 -41.46
N GLU A 29 8.41 5.54 -41.58
CA GLU A 29 8.36 4.54 -42.64
C GLU A 29 7.02 3.78 -42.63
N ASP A 30 6.58 3.29 -41.47
CA ASP A 30 5.30 2.57 -41.32
C ASP A 30 4.10 3.43 -41.75
N VAL A 31 4.07 4.71 -41.38
CA VAL A 31 2.97 5.61 -41.75
C VAL A 31 2.93 5.82 -43.27
N PHE A 32 4.09 6.03 -43.90
CA PHE A 32 4.18 6.18 -45.36
C PHE A 32 3.83 4.88 -46.08
N ARG A 33 4.35 3.72 -45.64
CA ARG A 33 3.98 2.41 -46.19
C ARG A 33 2.48 2.14 -46.09
N THR A 34 1.87 2.45 -44.96
CA THR A 34 0.42 2.29 -44.76
C THR A 34 -0.39 3.16 -45.73
N GLN A 35 0.05 4.41 -45.96
CA GLN A 35 -0.62 5.30 -46.90
C GLN A 35 -0.40 4.89 -48.36
N LEU A 36 0.80 4.43 -48.71
CA LEU A 36 1.15 3.91 -50.03
C LEU A 36 0.34 2.66 -50.35
N ALA A 37 0.28 1.68 -49.44
CA ALA A 37 -0.54 0.48 -49.61
C ALA A 37 -2.02 0.81 -49.79
N LYS A 38 -2.53 1.83 -49.09
CA LYS A 38 -3.92 2.29 -49.25
C LYS A 38 -4.17 2.96 -50.62
N THR A 39 -3.16 3.57 -51.23
CA THR A 39 -3.27 4.32 -52.48
C THR A 39 -3.01 3.42 -53.71
N TYR A 40 -2.03 2.53 -53.61
CA TYR A 40 -1.51 1.71 -54.71
C TYR A 40 -1.77 0.20 -54.53
N GLY A 41 -2.37 -0.22 -53.42
CA GLY A 41 -2.71 -1.62 -53.11
C GLY A 41 -1.64 -2.34 -52.29
N SER A 42 -0.36 -2.19 -52.64
CA SER A 42 0.79 -2.68 -51.86
C SER A 42 1.88 -1.61 -51.80
N ALA A 43 2.71 -1.66 -50.76
CA ALA A 43 3.87 -0.79 -50.55
C ALA A 43 5.21 -1.54 -50.63
N ASP A 44 5.22 -2.81 -51.07
CA ASP A 44 6.40 -3.68 -51.02
C ASP A 44 7.52 -3.23 -51.96
N ASN A 45 7.15 -2.60 -53.07
CA ASN A 45 8.07 -2.11 -54.10
C ASN A 45 8.33 -0.60 -54.01
N PHE A 46 8.15 -0.03 -52.81
CA PHE A 46 8.48 1.36 -52.53
C PHE A 46 9.67 1.44 -51.56
N ASP A 47 10.67 2.22 -51.94
CA ASP A 47 11.79 2.62 -51.09
C ASP A 47 11.52 3.99 -50.49
N ILE A 48 11.55 4.07 -49.16
CA ILE A 48 11.27 5.29 -48.41
C ILE A 48 12.55 5.73 -47.71
N ILE A 49 13.10 6.86 -48.14
CA ILE A 49 14.34 7.42 -47.60
C ILE A 49 14.00 8.65 -46.79
N ILE A 50 14.25 8.59 -45.48
CA ILE A 50 13.83 9.63 -44.53
C ILE A 50 15.07 10.33 -43.95
N ASN A 51 15.14 11.64 -44.14
CA ASN A 51 16.14 12.50 -43.53
C ASN A 51 15.49 13.33 -42.41
N ILE A 52 15.62 12.84 -41.17
CA ILE A 52 15.07 13.48 -39.97
C ILE A 52 15.66 14.88 -39.74
N ASP A 53 16.94 15.09 -40.04
CA ASP A 53 17.60 16.36 -39.75
C ASP A 53 17.16 17.49 -40.69
N LYS A 54 16.84 17.16 -41.94
CA LYS A 54 16.28 18.11 -42.93
C LYS A 54 14.75 18.14 -42.97
N GLY A 55 14.10 17.20 -42.30
CA GLY A 55 12.65 17.00 -42.38
C GLY A 55 12.20 16.65 -43.80
N ASP A 56 13.06 15.96 -44.56
CA ASP A 56 12.79 15.58 -45.94
C ASP A 56 12.56 14.06 -46.04
N CYS A 57 11.60 13.67 -46.86
CA CYS A 57 11.28 12.28 -47.17
C CYS A 57 11.23 12.12 -48.68
N GLU A 58 11.96 11.15 -49.21
CA GLU A 58 11.97 10.78 -50.62
C GLU A 58 11.43 9.37 -50.77
N ILE A 59 10.47 9.21 -51.68
CA ILE A 59 9.81 7.93 -51.93
C ILE A 59 10.07 7.57 -53.38
N TYR A 60 10.62 6.38 -53.60
CA TYR A 60 10.89 5.81 -54.91
C TYR A 60 10.00 4.59 -55.13
N TRP A 61 9.26 4.61 -56.23
CA TRP A 61 8.39 3.52 -56.65
C TRP A 61 9.12 2.69 -57.70
N ASN A 62 9.53 1.48 -57.31
CA ASN A 62 10.30 0.59 -58.15
C ASN A 62 9.35 -0.33 -58.91
N ARG A 63 9.42 -0.29 -60.24
CA ARG A 63 8.60 -1.12 -61.12
C ARG A 63 9.47 -1.84 -62.14
N GLU A 64 9.13 -3.08 -62.45
CA GLU A 64 9.78 -3.87 -63.48
C GLU A 64 9.33 -3.42 -64.87
N VAL A 65 10.29 -3.22 -65.78
CA VAL A 65 10.02 -2.84 -67.16
C VAL A 65 9.57 -4.05 -67.97
N VAL A 66 8.35 -4.01 -68.50
CA VAL A 66 7.73 -5.10 -69.27
C VAL A 66 7.13 -4.59 -70.58
N GLU A 67 6.83 -5.49 -71.52
CA GLU A 67 6.10 -5.14 -72.75
C GLU A 67 4.60 -4.98 -72.50
N GLU A 68 3.96 -5.94 -71.83
CA GLU A 68 2.56 -5.90 -71.42
C GLU A 68 2.45 -5.84 -69.90
N VAL A 69 1.72 -4.84 -69.41
CA VAL A 69 1.51 -4.61 -67.96
C VAL A 69 0.36 -5.47 -67.47
N GLU A 70 0.66 -6.47 -66.64
CA GLU A 70 -0.34 -7.28 -65.93
C GLU A 70 -0.72 -6.65 -64.58
N ASN A 71 0.26 -6.15 -63.85
CA ASN A 71 0.05 -5.47 -62.56
C ASN A 71 0.64 -4.05 -62.57
N PRO A 72 -0.21 -3.01 -62.71
CA PRO A 72 0.23 -1.62 -62.72
C PRO A 72 0.99 -1.17 -61.46
N ASN A 73 0.85 -1.91 -60.34
CA ASN A 73 1.58 -1.58 -59.12
C ASN A 73 3.06 -1.97 -59.22
N THR A 74 3.39 -3.11 -59.85
CA THR A 74 4.74 -3.67 -59.87
C THR A 74 5.43 -3.55 -61.22
N GLN A 75 4.69 -3.24 -62.29
CA GLN A 75 5.18 -3.23 -63.66
C GLN A 75 4.93 -1.89 -64.34
N ILE A 76 5.80 -1.54 -65.29
CA ILE A 76 5.68 -0.38 -66.17
C ILE A 76 6.00 -0.77 -67.62
N ALA A 77 5.27 -0.19 -68.58
CA ALA A 77 5.50 -0.47 -69.98
C ALA A 77 6.80 0.18 -70.47
N LEU A 78 7.61 -0.55 -71.26
CA LEU A 78 8.82 -0.03 -71.90
C LEU A 78 8.55 1.28 -72.68
N SER A 79 7.37 1.39 -73.29
CA SER A 79 6.94 2.60 -74.03
C SER A 79 6.71 3.84 -73.16
N GLU A 80 6.48 3.69 -71.86
CA GLU A 80 6.35 4.81 -70.93
C GLU A 80 7.72 5.27 -70.42
N VAL A 81 8.62 4.32 -70.16
CA VAL A 81 9.96 4.61 -69.63
C VAL A 81 10.85 5.31 -70.67
N ASN A 82 10.80 4.86 -71.93
CA ASN A 82 11.63 5.44 -73.01
C ASN A 82 11.22 6.87 -73.43
N LYS A 83 10.14 7.44 -72.86
CA LYS A 83 9.76 8.85 -73.09
C LYS A 83 10.68 9.85 -72.38
N ASP A 84 11.29 9.42 -71.28
CA ASP A 84 12.13 10.28 -70.44
C ASP A 84 13.59 10.35 -70.92
N GLY A 85 13.95 9.60 -71.98
CA GLY A 85 15.24 9.69 -72.67
C GLY A 85 16.33 8.73 -72.19
N ASP A 86 15.99 7.82 -71.27
CA ASP A 86 16.89 6.78 -70.77
C ASP A 86 16.68 5.45 -71.52
N GLU A 87 17.77 4.75 -71.87
CA GLU A 87 17.74 3.42 -72.49
C GLU A 87 17.53 2.34 -71.40
N TYR A 88 16.29 1.94 -71.18
CA TYR A 88 15.95 0.82 -70.27
C TYR A 88 15.68 -0.47 -71.05
N GLU A 89 16.10 -1.61 -70.49
CA GLU A 89 15.82 -2.95 -71.02
C GLU A 89 14.67 -3.65 -70.27
N ILE A 90 14.03 -4.63 -70.93
CA ILE A 90 12.97 -5.45 -70.31
C ILE A 90 13.57 -6.27 -69.18
N GLY A 91 12.91 -6.26 -68.01
CA GLY A 91 13.37 -6.90 -66.78
C GLY A 91 14.21 -6.00 -65.86
N GLU A 92 14.54 -4.77 -66.29
CA GLU A 92 15.17 -3.78 -65.42
C GLU A 92 14.16 -3.14 -64.46
N THR A 93 14.68 -2.56 -63.36
CA THR A 93 13.84 -1.87 -62.37
C THR A 93 13.89 -0.36 -62.62
N TYR A 94 12.75 0.22 -62.96
CA TYR A 94 12.57 1.66 -63.11
C TYR A 94 12.10 2.27 -61.79
N ALA A 95 12.90 3.17 -61.23
CA ALA A 95 12.59 3.90 -60.00
C ALA A 95 11.91 5.24 -60.33
N THR A 96 10.59 5.32 -60.17
CA THR A 96 9.85 6.57 -60.33
C THR A 96 9.80 7.32 -59.00
N LYS A 97 10.23 8.59 -58.97
CA LYS A 97 10.07 9.41 -57.76
C LYS A 97 8.60 9.75 -57.55
N VAL A 98 8.08 9.46 -56.36
CA VAL A 98 6.72 9.85 -55.96
C VAL A 98 6.80 11.17 -55.21
N ASP A 99 6.11 12.18 -55.72
CA ASP A 99 6.06 13.49 -55.08
C ASP A 99 4.96 13.53 -54.01
N MET A 100 5.19 14.30 -52.95
CA MET A 100 4.21 14.44 -51.86
C MET A 100 2.85 14.99 -52.33
N LYS A 101 2.84 15.70 -53.47
CA LYS A 101 1.62 16.23 -54.09
C LYS A 101 0.72 15.13 -54.65
N ASP A 102 1.29 13.98 -55.01
CA ASP A 102 0.57 12.89 -55.68
C ASP A 102 -0.38 12.16 -54.71
N PHE A 103 -0.12 12.23 -53.40
CA PHE A 103 -1.03 11.73 -52.36
C PHE A 103 -2.33 12.55 -52.23
N GLY A 104 -2.33 13.78 -52.74
CA GLY A 104 -3.41 14.74 -52.59
C GLY A 104 -3.69 15.14 -51.13
N ARG A 105 -4.57 16.14 -50.96
CA ARG A 105 -4.89 16.72 -49.64
C ARG A 105 -5.40 15.70 -48.62
N ARG A 106 -6.18 14.70 -49.07
CA ARG A 106 -6.73 13.63 -48.20
C ARG A 106 -5.64 12.66 -47.74
N GLY A 107 -4.70 12.30 -48.61
CA GLY A 107 -3.57 11.43 -48.25
C GLY A 107 -2.66 12.10 -47.23
N ILE A 108 -2.32 13.38 -47.44
CA ILE A 108 -1.52 14.17 -46.51
C ILE A 108 -2.19 14.27 -45.13
N LEU A 109 -3.51 14.52 -45.08
CA LEU A 109 -4.24 14.58 -43.81
C LEU A 109 -4.21 13.23 -43.07
N ASN A 110 -4.36 12.11 -43.78
CA ASN A 110 -4.28 10.78 -43.19
C ASN A 110 -2.88 10.47 -42.64
N ILE A 111 -1.83 10.82 -43.38
CA ILE A 111 -0.43 10.69 -42.93
C ILE A 111 -0.26 11.46 -41.62
N ARG A 112 -0.71 12.73 -41.58
CA ARG A 112 -0.61 13.57 -40.37
C ARG A 112 -1.35 12.96 -39.18
N GLN A 113 -2.58 12.47 -39.39
CA GLN A 113 -3.37 11.85 -38.33
C GLN A 113 -2.78 10.54 -37.83
N ASN A 114 -2.34 9.66 -38.74
CA ASN A 114 -1.68 8.40 -38.39
C ASN A 114 -0.37 8.65 -37.65
N LEU A 115 0.44 9.60 -38.13
CA LEU A 115 1.66 10.00 -37.47
C LEU A 115 1.35 10.47 -36.04
N GLN A 116 0.46 11.45 -35.89
CA GLN A 116 0.08 11.97 -34.56
C GLN A 116 -0.45 10.86 -33.62
N GLY A 117 -1.21 9.88 -34.16
CA GLY A 117 -1.65 8.70 -33.41
C GLY A 117 -0.50 7.82 -32.91
N ARG A 118 0.42 7.43 -33.81
CA ARG A 118 1.59 6.61 -33.46
C ARG A 118 2.49 7.28 -32.43
N ILE A 119 2.62 8.61 -32.52
CA ILE A 119 3.40 9.42 -31.57
C ILE A 119 2.78 9.31 -30.18
N MET A 120 1.48 9.57 -30.07
CA MET A 120 0.76 9.47 -28.81
C MET A 120 0.87 8.06 -28.22
N ASP A 121 0.86 7.01 -29.05
CA ASP A 121 1.00 5.63 -28.57
C ASP A 121 2.39 5.36 -27.98
N ILE A 122 3.45 5.89 -28.60
CA ILE A 122 4.82 5.78 -28.09
C ILE A 122 4.98 6.56 -26.78
N GLU A 123 4.46 7.78 -26.71
CA GLU A 123 4.48 8.58 -25.48
C GLU A 123 3.77 7.84 -24.34
N LYS A 124 2.61 7.26 -24.62
CA LYS A 124 1.85 6.45 -23.66
C LYS A 124 2.62 5.20 -23.21
N ALA A 125 3.30 4.51 -24.12
CA ALA A 125 4.13 3.35 -23.79
C ALA A 125 5.34 3.74 -22.93
N ASN A 126 6.01 4.85 -23.27
CA ASN A 126 7.12 5.38 -22.49
C ASN A 126 6.67 5.82 -21.10
N LEU A 127 5.51 6.47 -21.00
CA LEU A 127 4.90 6.87 -19.73
C LEU A 127 4.57 5.65 -18.88
N TYR A 128 3.97 4.61 -19.47
CA TYR A 128 3.72 3.34 -18.79
C TYR A 128 5.01 2.75 -18.21
N ASN A 129 6.06 2.62 -19.02
CA ASN A 129 7.34 2.06 -18.57
C ASN A 129 8.00 2.91 -17.47
N LYS A 130 7.97 4.25 -17.60
CA LYS A 130 8.49 5.21 -16.61
C LYS A 130 7.87 4.98 -15.23
N TYR A 131 6.55 4.82 -15.16
CA TYR A 131 5.83 4.71 -13.89
C TYR A 131 5.77 3.28 -13.35
N THR A 132 5.79 2.26 -14.22
CA THR A 132 5.86 0.85 -13.81
C THR A 132 7.15 0.58 -13.02
N GLY A 133 8.28 1.15 -13.42
CA GLY A 133 9.54 1.05 -12.66
C GLY A 133 9.56 1.83 -11.33
N LYS A 134 8.52 2.60 -11.03
CA LYS A 134 8.39 3.44 -9.82
C LYS A 134 7.21 3.01 -8.93
N ILE A 135 6.62 1.85 -9.18
CA ILE A 135 5.57 1.31 -8.30
C ILE A 135 6.16 1.13 -6.88
N GLY A 136 5.43 1.58 -5.87
CA GLY A 136 5.86 1.59 -4.47
C GLY A 136 6.70 2.80 -4.06
N GLU A 137 7.12 3.66 -5.00
CA GLU A 137 7.86 4.88 -4.68
C GLU A 137 6.95 6.07 -4.39
N ILE A 138 7.43 7.01 -3.56
CA ILE A 138 6.73 8.26 -3.29
C ILE A 138 6.80 9.16 -4.53
N PHE A 139 5.62 9.53 -5.00
CA PHE A 139 5.39 10.56 -5.98
C PHE A 139 4.93 11.85 -5.30
N THR A 140 5.44 12.98 -5.76
CA THR A 140 4.98 14.32 -5.37
C THR A 140 4.49 15.03 -6.62
N GLY A 141 3.29 15.59 -6.57
CA GLY A 141 2.72 16.34 -7.68
C GLY A 141 1.71 17.38 -7.22
N GLU A 142 1.20 18.14 -8.18
CA GLU A 142 0.24 19.23 -7.92
C GLU A 142 -1.16 18.83 -8.32
N VAL A 143 -2.14 19.14 -7.45
CA VAL A 143 -3.55 18.87 -7.72
C VAL A 143 -4.04 19.81 -8.83
N TYR A 144 -4.37 19.24 -9.98
CA TYR A 144 -4.91 20.01 -11.09
C TYR A 144 -6.43 20.19 -10.97
N GLN A 145 -7.14 19.11 -10.66
CA GLN A 145 -8.59 19.10 -10.57
C GLN A 145 -9.07 18.06 -9.56
N THR A 146 -10.16 18.37 -8.84
CA THR A 146 -10.81 17.44 -7.92
C THR A 146 -12.21 17.15 -8.41
N TRP A 147 -12.54 15.87 -8.57
CA TRP A 147 -13.90 15.39 -8.82
C TRP A 147 -14.44 14.63 -7.59
N SER A 148 -15.71 14.23 -7.64
CA SER A 148 -16.35 13.52 -6.53
C SER A 148 -15.75 12.13 -6.26
N LYS A 149 -15.22 11.46 -7.29
CA LYS A 149 -14.69 10.07 -7.20
C LYS A 149 -13.17 9.97 -7.23
N GLU A 150 -12.46 10.96 -7.75
CA GLU A 150 -11.01 10.94 -7.89
C GLU A 150 -10.45 12.37 -7.97
N VAL A 151 -9.15 12.49 -7.70
CA VAL A 151 -8.38 13.74 -7.83
C VAL A 151 -7.36 13.55 -8.95
N LEU A 152 -7.26 14.52 -9.86
CA LEU A 152 -6.22 14.61 -10.87
C LEU A 152 -5.02 15.33 -10.30
N ILE A 153 -3.86 14.69 -10.44
CA ILE A 153 -2.57 15.23 -10.02
C ILE A 153 -1.67 15.26 -11.26
N LEU A 154 -0.92 16.34 -11.44
CA LEU A 154 0.05 16.47 -12.52
C LEU A 154 1.47 16.27 -11.98
N ASP A 155 2.31 15.63 -12.79
CA ASP A 155 3.76 15.66 -12.61
C ASP A 155 4.39 16.93 -13.22
N GLU A 156 5.70 17.09 -13.07
CA GLU A 156 6.47 18.23 -13.60
C GLU A 156 6.42 18.34 -15.13
N ASP A 157 6.21 17.21 -15.82
CA ASP A 157 6.12 17.12 -17.28
C ASP A 157 4.67 17.32 -17.79
N GLY A 158 3.70 17.51 -16.88
CA GLY A 158 2.28 17.65 -17.20
C GLY A 158 1.55 16.32 -17.46
N ASN A 159 2.13 15.18 -17.09
CA ASN A 159 1.45 13.89 -17.16
C ASN A 159 0.40 13.76 -16.05
N GLU A 160 -0.72 13.12 -16.38
CA GLU A 160 -1.84 12.93 -15.48
C GLU A 160 -1.71 11.66 -14.64
N LEU A 161 -1.81 11.82 -13.32
CA LEU A 161 -1.94 10.75 -12.34
C LEU A 161 -3.25 10.91 -11.57
N ARG A 162 -3.81 9.79 -11.11
CA ARG A 162 -5.12 9.80 -10.44
C ARG A 162 -5.04 9.26 -9.04
N LEU A 163 -5.70 9.94 -8.12
CA LEU A 163 -5.87 9.52 -6.73
C LEU A 163 -7.36 9.25 -6.46
N PRO A 164 -7.83 8.00 -6.62
CA PRO A 164 -9.23 7.61 -6.39
C PRO A 164 -9.66 7.83 -4.94
N LYS A 165 -10.96 8.05 -4.70
CA LYS A 165 -11.48 8.31 -3.34
C LYS A 165 -11.25 7.15 -2.37
N SER A 166 -11.22 5.91 -2.86
CA SER A 166 -10.89 4.71 -2.07
C SER A 166 -9.42 4.65 -1.63
N GLU A 167 -8.54 5.34 -2.34
CA GLU A 167 -7.10 5.40 -2.09
C GLU A 167 -6.68 6.70 -1.36
N GLN A 168 -7.66 7.55 -1.02
CA GLN A 168 -7.47 8.74 -0.20
C GLN A 168 -7.68 8.42 1.27
N ILE A 169 -6.97 9.11 2.14
CA ILE A 169 -7.21 8.98 3.57
C ILE A 169 -8.61 9.58 3.87
N PRO A 170 -9.46 8.88 4.66
CA PRO A 170 -10.79 9.40 5.02
C PRO A 170 -10.72 10.82 5.60
N GLY A 171 -11.63 11.69 5.15
CA GLY A 171 -11.66 13.09 5.58
C GLY A 171 -10.70 14.03 4.82
N GLU A 172 -9.89 13.52 3.89
CA GLU A 172 -9.07 14.38 3.03
C GLU A 172 -9.91 15.18 2.03
N HIS A 173 -9.55 16.46 1.94
CA HIS A 173 -10.07 17.41 0.98
C HIS A 173 -8.87 18.10 0.33
N PHE A 174 -8.84 18.03 -1.00
CA PHE A 174 -7.81 18.63 -1.83
C PHE A 174 -8.38 19.83 -2.57
N LYS A 175 -7.57 20.88 -2.71
CA LYS A 175 -7.87 22.05 -3.53
C LYS A 175 -6.94 22.08 -4.73
N LYS A 176 -7.35 22.81 -5.76
CA LYS A 176 -6.51 23.06 -6.93
C LYS A 176 -5.21 23.76 -6.48
N ASN A 177 -4.10 23.31 -7.05
CA ASN A 177 -2.72 23.71 -6.77
C ASN A 177 -2.18 23.27 -5.39
N ASP A 178 -2.87 22.40 -4.65
CA ASP A 178 -2.27 21.77 -3.48
C ASP A 178 -1.18 20.78 -3.91
N THR A 179 -0.05 20.78 -3.22
CA THR A 179 0.98 19.74 -3.38
C THR A 179 0.57 18.49 -2.61
N VAL A 180 0.61 17.33 -3.27
CA VAL A 180 0.22 16.05 -2.68
C VAL A 180 1.33 15.03 -2.88
N ARG A 181 1.65 14.33 -1.79
CA ARG A 181 2.53 13.16 -1.79
C ARG A 181 1.69 11.89 -1.77
N ALA A 182 2.05 10.87 -2.51
CA ALA A 182 1.37 9.58 -2.50
C ALA A 182 2.32 8.52 -3.02
N ILE A 183 2.03 7.24 -2.81
CA ILE A 183 2.76 6.19 -3.54
C ILE A 183 2.11 5.91 -4.88
N ILE A 184 2.90 5.47 -5.85
CA ILE A 184 2.39 4.85 -7.07
C ILE A 184 1.95 3.43 -6.74
N LYS A 185 0.64 3.18 -6.69
CA LYS A 185 0.07 1.89 -6.31
C LYS A 185 0.03 0.92 -7.49
N SER A 186 -0.44 1.39 -8.64
CA SER A 186 -0.52 0.57 -9.84
C SER A 186 -0.44 1.42 -11.10
N VAL A 187 0.01 0.78 -12.18
CA VAL A 187 0.08 1.34 -13.52
C VAL A 187 -0.57 0.35 -14.46
N GLU A 188 -1.71 0.73 -15.04
CA GLU A 188 -2.52 -0.13 -15.90
C GLU A 188 -2.68 0.51 -17.28
N MET A 189 -2.83 -0.29 -18.34
CA MET A 189 -3.26 0.22 -19.64
C MET A 189 -4.78 0.07 -19.78
N LYS A 190 -5.51 1.18 -19.64
CA LYS A 190 -6.95 1.19 -19.94
C LYS A 190 -7.19 1.19 -21.45
N ASN A 191 -8.19 0.42 -21.87
CA ASN A 191 -8.58 0.22 -23.27
C ASN A 191 -7.39 -0.22 -24.16
N ASN A 192 -6.39 -0.88 -23.60
CA ASN A 192 -5.14 -1.29 -24.26
C ASN A 192 -4.33 -0.16 -24.91
N THR A 193 -4.59 1.11 -24.57
CA THR A 193 -3.86 2.23 -25.20
C THR A 193 -3.48 3.33 -24.23
N THR A 194 -4.25 3.56 -23.17
CA THR A 194 -4.05 4.74 -22.30
C THR A 194 -3.52 4.33 -20.93
N PRO A 195 -2.31 4.78 -20.52
CA PRO A 195 -1.78 4.51 -19.20
C PRO A 195 -2.67 5.16 -18.14
N TYR A 196 -3.00 4.39 -17.12
CA TYR A 196 -3.84 4.74 -16.01
C TYR A 196 -3.01 4.52 -14.74
N ILE A 197 -2.43 5.61 -14.25
CA ILE A 197 -1.52 5.60 -13.11
C ILE A 197 -2.34 5.93 -11.86
N VAL A 198 -2.41 4.97 -10.93
CA VAL A 198 -3.16 5.08 -9.69
C VAL A 198 -2.21 5.37 -8.54
N LEU A 199 -2.48 6.47 -7.86
CA LEU A 199 -1.81 6.86 -6.63
C LEU A 199 -2.59 6.36 -5.42
N SER A 200 -1.89 6.14 -4.31
CA SER A 200 -2.50 5.80 -3.02
C SER A 200 -1.84 6.48 -1.85
N ARG A 201 -2.67 6.96 -0.92
CA ARG A 201 -2.26 7.44 0.40
C ARG A 201 -2.70 6.49 1.51
N THR A 202 -3.54 5.50 1.21
CA THR A 202 -4.04 4.49 2.16
C THR A 202 -3.17 3.23 2.24
N SER A 203 -2.32 2.96 1.25
CA SER A 203 -1.38 1.82 1.28
C SER A 203 -0.33 1.91 2.41
N ASN A 204 -0.03 0.80 3.07
CA ASN A 204 0.95 0.73 4.16
C ASN A 204 2.37 1.12 3.69
N GLU A 205 2.72 0.78 2.45
CA GLU A 205 4.00 1.16 1.82
C GLU A 205 4.22 2.68 1.83
N PHE A 206 3.13 3.48 1.80
CA PHE A 206 3.27 4.93 1.92
C PHE A 206 3.87 5.34 3.25
N LEU A 207 3.43 4.73 4.35
CA LEU A 207 4.00 4.99 5.66
C LEU A 207 5.43 4.49 5.77
N GLU A 208 5.74 3.31 5.20
CA GLU A 208 7.09 2.76 5.17
C GLU A 208 8.07 3.70 4.46
N LYS A 209 7.70 4.19 3.26
CA LYS A 209 8.52 5.15 2.50
C LYS A 209 8.64 6.50 3.19
N LEU A 210 7.62 6.97 3.91
CA LEU A 210 7.72 8.18 4.72
C LEU A 210 8.72 8.02 5.87
N PHE A 211 8.74 6.86 6.51
CA PHE A 211 9.75 6.53 7.53
C PHE A 211 11.15 6.44 6.94
N GLU A 212 11.31 5.81 5.77
CA GLU A 212 12.58 5.72 5.05
C GLU A 212 13.16 7.11 4.72
N GLN A 213 12.32 8.08 4.36
CA GLN A 213 12.74 9.46 4.09
C GLN A 213 13.09 10.28 5.34
N GLU A 214 12.41 10.05 6.47
CA GLU A 214 12.59 10.83 7.71
C GLU A 214 13.64 10.25 8.68
N VAL A 215 13.93 8.95 8.58
CA VAL A 215 14.81 8.22 9.52
C VAL A 215 16.02 7.68 8.76
N PRO A 216 17.18 8.36 8.83
CA PRO A 216 18.41 7.94 8.15
C PRO A 216 18.84 6.51 8.50
N GLU A 217 18.61 6.09 9.74
CA GLU A 217 18.96 4.74 10.21
C GLU A 217 18.15 3.64 9.50
N ILE A 218 16.95 3.96 8.99
CA ILE A 218 16.15 3.05 8.15
C ILE A 218 16.70 3.06 6.72
N TYR A 219 17.01 4.23 6.17
CA TYR A 219 17.59 4.39 4.84
C TYR A 219 18.94 3.65 4.69
N ASP A 220 19.80 3.76 5.71
CA ASP A 220 21.11 3.10 5.75
C ASP A 220 21.01 1.59 6.05
N GLY A 221 19.80 1.07 6.32
CA GLY A 221 19.55 -0.35 6.61
C GLY A 221 19.98 -0.82 8.00
N LEU A 222 20.31 0.08 8.93
CA LEU A 222 20.62 -0.25 10.32
C LEU A 222 19.37 -0.68 11.10
N ILE A 223 18.24 -0.05 10.79
CA ILE A 223 16.91 -0.39 11.29
C ILE A 223 16.07 -0.89 10.11
N THR A 224 15.31 -1.96 10.31
CA THR A 224 14.36 -2.46 9.31
C THR A 224 12.94 -2.42 9.85
N ILE A 225 12.02 -1.90 9.04
CA ILE A 225 10.59 -1.99 9.31
C ILE A 225 10.15 -3.41 8.97
N LYS A 226 9.70 -4.17 9.98
CA LYS A 226 9.25 -5.56 9.80
C LYS A 226 7.82 -5.65 9.36
N LYS A 227 6.98 -4.75 9.86
CA LYS A 227 5.56 -4.75 9.54
C LYS A 227 4.92 -3.41 9.85
N VAL A 228 4.08 -2.95 8.93
CA VAL A 228 3.19 -1.82 9.12
C VAL A 228 1.75 -2.29 9.02
N VAL A 229 0.93 -1.89 9.99
CA VAL A 229 -0.52 -2.10 9.97
C VAL A 229 -1.21 -0.81 10.31
N ARG A 230 -2.29 -0.51 9.59
CA ARG A 230 -2.89 0.81 9.62
C ARG A 230 -4.40 0.79 9.43
N ILE A 231 -5.06 1.71 10.12
CA ILE A 231 -6.40 2.18 9.84
C ILE A 231 -6.21 3.64 9.36
N PRO A 232 -6.18 3.89 8.04
CA PRO A 232 -5.75 5.17 7.49
C PRO A 232 -6.55 6.35 8.07
N GLY A 233 -5.82 7.36 8.55
CA GLY A 233 -6.39 8.59 9.12
C GLY A 233 -6.78 8.48 10.60
N GLU A 234 -6.68 7.30 11.22
CA GLU A 234 -7.02 7.10 12.63
C GLU A 234 -5.79 6.67 13.44
N ARG A 235 -5.23 5.49 13.12
CA ARG A 235 -4.09 4.91 13.85
C ARG A 235 -3.29 3.90 13.02
N ALA A 236 -1.97 3.86 13.23
CA ALA A 236 -1.05 2.84 12.73
C ALA A 236 -0.18 2.26 13.84
N LYS A 237 0.29 1.03 13.61
CA LYS A 237 1.37 0.40 14.37
C LYS A 237 2.50 0.01 13.41
N VAL A 238 3.72 0.38 13.77
CA VAL A 238 4.93 0.15 12.99
C VAL A 238 5.89 -0.65 13.86
N ALA A 239 6.20 -1.87 13.43
CA ALA A 239 7.17 -2.72 14.10
C ALA A 239 8.54 -2.60 13.44
N VAL A 240 9.55 -2.24 14.25
CA VAL A 240 10.93 -2.00 13.81
C VAL A 240 11.90 -2.92 14.52
N GLU A 241 12.93 -3.37 13.82
CA GLU A 241 14.06 -4.15 14.38
C GLU A 241 15.36 -3.41 14.08
N SER A 242 16.26 -3.32 15.06
CA SER A 242 17.62 -2.82 14.86
C SER A 242 18.57 -4.01 14.71
N TYR A 243 19.52 -3.92 13.79
CA TYR A 243 20.63 -4.88 13.67
C TYR A 243 21.86 -4.47 14.50
N ASP A 244 21.89 -3.26 15.06
CA ASP A 244 22.91 -2.79 15.99
C ASP A 244 22.30 -2.62 17.39
N GLU A 245 22.80 -3.37 18.37
CA GLU A 245 22.34 -3.32 19.76
C GLU A 245 22.55 -1.96 20.44
N ARG A 246 23.46 -1.13 19.89
CA ARG A 246 23.75 0.21 20.40
C ARG A 246 22.72 1.25 19.95
N ILE A 247 21.88 0.90 18.96
CA ILE A 247 20.87 1.79 18.40
C ILE A 247 19.51 1.39 18.95
N ASP A 248 18.84 2.32 19.64
CA ASP A 248 17.44 2.15 20.00
C ASP A 248 16.54 2.44 18.78
N PRO A 249 15.87 1.43 18.20
CA PRO A 249 15.07 1.65 17.00
C PRO A 249 13.83 2.51 17.27
N ILE A 250 13.26 2.47 18.48
CA ILE A 250 12.08 3.27 18.80
C ILE A 250 12.49 4.75 18.91
N GLY A 251 13.55 5.03 19.67
CA GLY A 251 14.10 6.37 19.82
C GLY A 251 14.54 7.00 18.50
N ALA A 252 15.18 6.23 17.62
CA ALA A 252 15.59 6.70 16.29
C ALA A 252 14.38 7.08 15.42
N CYS A 253 13.31 6.27 15.42
CA CYS A 253 12.10 6.58 14.64
C CYS A 253 11.31 7.78 15.17
N ILE A 254 11.27 7.97 16.50
CA ILE A 254 10.53 9.09 17.11
C ILE A 254 11.33 10.39 17.02
N GLY A 255 12.64 10.33 17.24
CA GLY A 255 13.52 11.48 17.34
C GLY A 255 13.30 12.30 18.62
N VAL A 256 14.10 13.35 18.81
CA VAL A 256 14.02 14.21 20.00
C VAL A 256 12.63 14.83 20.11
N LYS A 257 11.89 14.54 21.19
CA LYS A 257 10.51 15.01 21.43
C LYS A 257 9.53 14.69 20.29
N GLY A 258 9.75 13.61 19.54
CA GLY A 258 8.87 13.24 18.43
C GLY A 258 9.09 14.02 17.14
N ALA A 259 10.19 14.78 17.00
CA ALA A 259 10.40 15.67 15.87
C ALA A 259 10.26 14.98 14.50
N ARG A 260 10.76 13.74 14.35
CA ARG A 260 10.69 12.98 13.09
C ARG A 260 9.27 12.48 12.81
N ILE A 261 8.64 11.85 13.81
CA ILE A 261 7.30 11.27 13.63
C ILE A 261 6.22 12.34 13.42
N ILE A 262 6.36 13.53 14.00
CA ILE A 262 5.37 14.62 13.85
C ILE A 262 5.19 15.03 12.39
N GLY A 263 6.25 15.03 11.59
CA GLY A 263 6.18 15.32 10.15
C GLY A 263 5.30 14.30 9.42
N ILE A 264 5.54 13.02 9.68
CA ILE A 264 4.78 11.90 9.11
C ILE A 264 3.31 11.93 9.57
N VAL A 265 3.06 12.17 10.87
CA VAL A 265 1.71 12.27 11.44
C VAL A 265 0.92 13.39 10.75
N ARG A 266 1.54 14.55 10.50
CA ARG A 266 0.90 15.66 9.78
C ARG A 266 0.60 15.31 8.32
N GLU A 267 1.53 14.64 7.65
CA GLU A 267 1.36 14.15 6.28
C GLU A 267 0.15 13.19 6.20
N LEU A 268 -0.06 12.35 7.21
CA LEU A 268 -1.16 11.39 7.29
C LEU A 268 -2.41 11.92 8.02
N ARG A 269 -2.66 13.23 8.00
CA ARG A 269 -3.87 13.87 8.58
C ARG A 269 -4.08 13.61 10.08
N ASN A 270 -3.00 13.68 10.85
CA ASN A 270 -2.99 13.43 12.30
C ASN A 270 -3.37 11.99 12.67
N GLU A 271 -3.04 11.04 11.81
CA GLU A 271 -3.08 9.63 12.15
C GLU A 271 -2.13 9.34 13.32
N ASN A 272 -2.61 8.64 14.36
CA ASN A 272 -1.78 8.30 15.52
C ASN A 272 -0.85 7.13 15.19
N ILE A 273 0.47 7.34 15.23
CA ILE A 273 1.44 6.30 14.87
C ILE A 273 2.11 5.77 16.14
N ASP A 274 1.96 4.48 16.42
CA ASP A 274 2.70 3.78 17.46
C ASP A 274 3.89 3.03 16.85
N VAL A 275 5.10 3.35 17.32
CA VAL A 275 6.31 2.61 16.94
C VAL A 275 6.66 1.63 18.07
N LEU A 276 6.92 0.37 17.73
CA LEU A 276 7.28 -0.66 18.68
C LEU A 276 8.43 -1.54 18.17
N GLN A 277 9.21 -2.08 19.10
CA GLN A 277 10.30 -2.98 18.76
C GLN A 277 9.74 -4.37 18.41
N TRP A 278 10.06 -4.85 17.21
CA TRP A 278 9.73 -6.20 16.77
C TRP A 278 10.43 -7.25 17.65
N THR A 279 9.81 -8.42 17.76
CA THR A 279 10.40 -9.61 18.40
C THR A 279 9.72 -10.84 17.83
N SER A 280 10.47 -11.94 17.73
CA SER A 280 9.94 -13.25 17.33
C SER A 280 9.12 -13.91 18.44
N ASN A 281 9.27 -13.48 19.70
CA ASN A 281 8.47 -13.98 20.80
C ASN A 281 7.05 -13.39 20.72
N VAL A 282 6.07 -14.23 20.36
CA VAL A 282 4.67 -13.83 20.16
C VAL A 282 4.06 -13.19 21.41
N GLN A 283 4.34 -13.72 22.60
CA GLN A 283 3.81 -13.18 23.86
C GLN A 283 4.31 -11.75 24.11
N LEU A 284 5.61 -11.53 23.92
CA LEU A 284 6.22 -10.21 24.06
C LEU A 284 5.76 -9.25 22.95
N LEU A 285 5.59 -9.74 21.72
CA LEU A 285 5.08 -8.93 20.60
C LEU A 285 3.64 -8.45 20.89
N ILE A 286 2.77 -9.31 21.42
CA ILE A 286 1.39 -8.95 21.81
C ILE A 286 1.40 -7.88 22.91
N GLN A 287 2.26 -8.05 23.92
CA GLN A 287 2.41 -7.07 24.99
C GLN A 287 2.81 -5.69 24.45
N ARG A 288 3.77 -5.65 23.53
CA ARG A 288 4.21 -4.41 22.87
C ARG A 288 3.14 -3.84 21.94
N ALA A 289 2.41 -4.68 21.23
CA ALA A 289 1.36 -4.28 20.29
C ALA A 289 0.15 -3.64 21.00
N LEU A 290 -0.21 -4.11 22.18
CA LEU A 290 -1.37 -3.62 22.95
C LEU A 290 -1.06 -2.40 23.83
N ASN A 291 0.20 -1.98 23.93
CA ASN A 291 0.62 -0.73 24.58
C ASN A 291 -0.28 0.44 24.11
N PRO A 292 -0.86 1.26 25.01
CA PRO A 292 -0.56 1.46 26.44
C PRO A 292 -1.22 0.51 27.45
N ALA A 293 -1.99 -0.49 27.01
CA ALA A 293 -2.71 -1.36 27.92
C ALA A 293 -1.77 -2.35 28.63
N LYS A 294 -1.92 -2.50 29.95
CA LYS A 294 -1.21 -3.51 30.71
C LYS A 294 -1.96 -4.84 30.67
N ILE A 295 -1.21 -5.90 30.33
CA ILE A 295 -1.71 -7.26 30.23
C ILE A 295 -1.34 -8.01 31.51
N SER A 296 -2.27 -8.77 32.06
CA SER A 296 -2.03 -9.67 33.19
C SER A 296 -1.45 -11.00 32.72
N SER A 297 -2.17 -11.69 31.83
CA SER A 297 -1.76 -12.99 31.31
C SER A 297 -2.20 -13.18 29.85
N ILE A 298 -1.46 -14.04 29.14
CA ILE A 298 -1.71 -14.38 27.73
C ILE A 298 -1.82 -15.88 27.65
N VAL A 299 -2.95 -16.37 27.16
CA VAL A 299 -3.19 -17.79 26.91
C VAL A 299 -3.27 -18.01 25.41
N ILE A 300 -2.28 -18.74 24.89
CA ILE A 300 -2.21 -19.15 23.49
C ILE A 300 -2.80 -20.56 23.43
N GLY A 301 -3.92 -20.72 22.71
CA GLY A 301 -4.57 -22.02 22.56
C GLY A 301 -3.77 -22.96 21.64
N ASN A 302 -4.12 -24.25 21.67
CA ASN A 302 -3.53 -25.25 20.77
C ASN A 302 -3.95 -25.05 19.30
N ASP A 303 -5.11 -24.45 19.08
CA ASP A 303 -5.51 -23.90 17.78
C ASP A 303 -4.92 -22.49 17.69
N ASP A 304 -3.81 -22.38 16.97
CA ASP A 304 -2.94 -21.21 16.92
C ASP A 304 -3.59 -19.92 16.37
N GLU A 305 -4.86 -19.95 15.98
CA GLU A 305 -5.56 -18.80 15.38
C GLU A 305 -6.07 -17.77 16.41
N LYS A 306 -6.37 -18.20 17.65
CA LYS A 306 -6.98 -17.35 18.68
C LYS A 306 -6.12 -17.24 19.93
N ILE A 307 -5.88 -16.00 20.37
CA ILE A 307 -5.13 -15.70 21.58
C ILE A 307 -6.00 -14.94 22.56
N LYS A 308 -6.11 -15.48 23.79
CA LYS A 308 -6.83 -14.82 24.88
C LYS A 308 -5.86 -13.98 25.69
N VAL A 309 -6.18 -12.70 25.83
CA VAL A 309 -5.39 -11.74 26.59
C VAL A 309 -6.23 -11.26 27.75
N TYR A 310 -5.79 -11.55 28.96
CA TYR A 310 -6.45 -11.17 30.20
C TYR A 310 -5.90 -9.83 30.70
N MET A 311 -6.80 -8.93 31.06
CA MET A 311 -6.48 -7.60 31.55
C MET A 311 -7.41 -7.24 32.70
N LEU A 312 -6.94 -6.37 33.59
CA LEU A 312 -7.77 -5.76 34.61
C LEU A 312 -8.88 -4.88 33.98
N PRO A 313 -10.03 -4.69 34.65
CA PRO A 313 -11.18 -3.98 34.07
C PRO A 313 -10.89 -2.56 33.57
N ASP A 314 -9.97 -1.85 34.20
CA ASP A 314 -9.53 -0.50 33.84
C ASP A 314 -8.62 -0.45 32.60
N GLU A 315 -7.85 -1.51 32.37
CA GLU A 315 -6.94 -1.65 31.23
C GLU A 315 -7.64 -2.15 29.96
N VAL A 316 -8.76 -2.87 30.09
CA VAL A 316 -9.56 -3.39 28.95
C VAL A 316 -9.94 -2.29 27.97
N LYS A 317 -10.35 -1.12 28.47
CA LYS A 317 -10.73 0.01 27.60
C LYS A 317 -9.55 0.52 26.78
N LYS A 318 -8.35 0.54 27.37
CA LYS A 318 -7.11 0.93 26.66
C LYS A 318 -6.71 -0.14 25.64
N GLY A 319 -6.85 -1.42 26.01
CA GLY A 319 -6.51 -2.57 25.16
C GLY A 319 -7.36 -2.62 23.90
N ILE A 320 -8.68 -2.46 24.04
CA ILE A 320 -9.60 -2.38 22.89
C ILE A 320 -9.35 -1.10 22.09
N GLY A 321 -9.19 0.03 22.77
CA GLY A 321 -9.03 1.35 22.15
C GLY A 321 -10.34 1.90 21.58
N LYS A 322 -10.31 3.17 21.14
CA LYS A 322 -11.49 3.83 20.55
C LYS A 322 -11.96 3.08 19.30
N GLY A 323 -13.22 2.66 19.28
CA GLY A 323 -13.79 1.90 18.15
C GLY A 323 -13.14 0.54 17.89
N GLY A 324 -12.39 -0.03 18.85
CA GLY A 324 -11.67 -1.29 18.65
C GLY A 324 -10.40 -1.17 17.79
N CYS A 325 -9.91 0.03 17.52
CA CYS A 325 -8.76 0.23 16.64
C CYS A 325 -7.47 -0.41 17.19
N ASN A 326 -7.23 -0.34 18.50
CA ASN A 326 -5.97 -0.81 19.09
C ASN A 326 -5.85 -2.33 19.01
N ILE A 327 -6.91 -3.05 19.43
CA ILE A 327 -6.97 -4.51 19.33
C ILE A 327 -6.94 -4.98 17.88
N LYS A 328 -7.66 -4.31 16.96
CA LYS A 328 -7.64 -4.66 15.53
C LYS A 328 -6.24 -4.54 14.92
N LEU A 329 -5.54 -3.44 15.21
CA LEU A 329 -4.16 -3.25 14.75
C LEU A 329 -3.21 -4.26 15.38
N ALA A 330 -3.35 -4.57 16.67
CA ALA A 330 -2.54 -5.59 17.33
C ALA A 330 -2.76 -6.98 16.69
N SER A 331 -4.00 -7.37 16.43
CA SER A 331 -4.33 -8.62 15.74
C SER A 331 -3.73 -8.66 14.32
N MET A 332 -3.85 -7.57 13.55
CA MET A 332 -3.23 -7.48 12.22
C MET A 332 -1.70 -7.57 12.28
N LEU A 333 -1.07 -6.95 13.29
CA LEU A 333 0.38 -6.96 13.46
C LEU A 333 0.89 -8.37 13.78
N VAL A 334 0.24 -9.05 14.73
CA VAL A 334 0.61 -10.41 15.14
C VAL A 334 0.21 -11.45 14.08
N GLY A 335 -0.83 -11.17 13.29
CA GLY A 335 -1.39 -12.09 12.31
C GLY A 335 -2.30 -13.16 12.91
N LYS A 336 -2.79 -12.95 14.15
CA LYS A 336 -3.68 -13.85 14.89
C LYS A 336 -4.84 -13.05 15.48
N GLU A 337 -5.97 -13.70 15.75
CA GLU A 337 -7.11 -13.05 16.39
C GLU A 337 -6.85 -12.92 17.90
N ILE A 338 -6.84 -11.68 18.40
CA ILE A 338 -6.67 -11.37 19.82
C ILE A 338 -8.05 -11.11 20.44
N GLU A 339 -8.40 -11.85 21.47
CA GLU A 339 -9.60 -11.66 22.28
C GLU A 339 -9.22 -11.13 23.67
N VAL A 340 -9.81 -10.00 24.06
CA VAL A 340 -9.55 -9.38 25.38
C VAL A 340 -10.58 -9.88 26.38
N TRP A 341 -10.08 -10.49 27.45
CA TRP A 341 -10.87 -11.01 28.57
C TRP A 341 -10.62 -10.16 29.82
N ARG A 342 -11.67 -9.99 30.61
CA ARG A 342 -11.57 -9.32 31.91
C ARG A 342 -11.11 -10.34 32.93
N GLU A 343 -9.99 -10.06 33.56
CA GLU A 343 -9.61 -10.75 34.78
C GLU A 343 -10.24 -9.98 35.94
N LEU A 344 -11.13 -10.65 36.68
CA LEU A 344 -11.53 -10.14 37.97
C LEU A 344 -10.32 -10.27 38.89
N PRO A 345 -10.00 -9.26 39.70
CA PRO A 345 -8.98 -9.44 40.73
C PRO A 345 -9.36 -10.68 41.51
N LYS A 346 -8.45 -11.65 41.61
CA LYS A 346 -8.55 -12.62 42.68
C LYS A 346 -8.59 -11.79 43.96
N GLN A 347 -9.70 -11.83 44.69
CA GLN A 347 -9.64 -11.42 46.08
C GLN A 347 -8.75 -12.47 46.74
N ASP A 348 -7.49 -12.11 47.00
CA ASP A 348 -6.48 -12.94 47.67
C ASP A 348 -6.88 -13.36 49.11
N ASP A 349 -8.16 -13.30 49.49
CA ASP A 349 -8.68 -13.66 50.81
C ASP A 349 -9.60 -14.90 50.81
N GLU A 350 -10.14 -15.33 49.66
CA GLU A 350 -11.08 -16.47 49.59
C GLU A 350 -10.41 -17.83 49.28
N GLU A 351 -9.16 -17.87 48.78
CA GLU A 351 -8.49 -19.15 48.42
C GLU A 351 -7.88 -19.90 49.61
N GLU A 352 -7.89 -19.34 50.82
CA GLU A 352 -7.38 -20.00 52.05
C GLU A 352 -8.44 -20.19 53.15
N ASP A 353 -9.71 -19.81 52.97
CA ASP A 353 -10.69 -19.98 54.07
C ASP A 353 -11.31 -21.38 54.03
N VAL A 354 -11.25 -22.10 55.16
CA VAL A 354 -11.75 -23.47 55.30
C VAL A 354 -13.16 -23.43 55.89
N LEU A 355 -14.08 -24.22 55.33
CA LEU A 355 -15.44 -24.34 55.87
C LEU A 355 -15.41 -24.96 57.26
N LEU A 356 -16.24 -24.46 58.18
CA LEU A 356 -16.32 -25.00 59.55
C LEU A 356 -16.67 -26.49 59.59
N SER A 357 -17.46 -26.96 58.62
CA SER A 357 -17.83 -28.39 58.49
C SER A 357 -16.64 -29.33 58.26
N GLU A 358 -15.51 -28.84 57.75
CA GLU A 358 -14.28 -29.64 57.58
C GLU A 358 -13.58 -29.91 58.92
N PHE A 359 -13.85 -29.10 59.95
CA PHE A 359 -13.35 -29.29 61.32
C PHE A 359 -14.18 -30.26 62.16
N SER A 360 -15.15 -30.98 61.57
CA SER A 360 -16.01 -31.95 62.27
C SER A 360 -15.26 -33.12 62.95
N ASN A 361 -13.97 -33.30 62.63
CA ASN A 361 -13.10 -34.26 63.31
C ASN A 361 -12.47 -33.71 64.60
N GLU A 362 -12.43 -32.39 64.77
CA GLU A 362 -11.71 -31.69 65.85
C GLU A 362 -12.65 -30.84 66.72
N ILE A 363 -13.78 -30.39 66.17
CA ILE A 363 -14.83 -29.62 66.84
C ILE A 363 -16.12 -30.42 66.80
N ASP A 364 -16.82 -30.51 67.93
CA ASP A 364 -18.11 -31.19 68.00
C ASP A 364 -19.14 -30.54 67.07
N GLN A 365 -19.92 -31.37 66.36
CA GLN A 365 -20.91 -30.93 65.37
C GLN A 365 -21.93 -29.93 65.94
N TRP A 366 -22.36 -30.09 67.19
CA TRP A 366 -23.34 -29.18 67.80
C TRP A 366 -22.76 -27.77 68.05
N ILE A 367 -21.43 -27.63 68.19
CA ILE A 367 -20.73 -26.34 68.30
C ILE A 367 -20.64 -25.68 66.93
N ILE A 368 -20.33 -26.47 65.89
CA ILE A 368 -20.33 -26.01 64.49
C ILE A 368 -21.71 -25.47 64.11
N ASP A 369 -22.77 -26.22 64.39
CA ASP A 369 -24.16 -25.80 64.09
C ASP A 369 -24.52 -24.48 64.81
N LYS A 370 -23.99 -24.24 66.02
CA LYS A 370 -24.18 -23.00 66.78
C LYS A 370 -23.43 -21.82 66.15
N LEU A 371 -22.21 -22.03 65.68
CA LEU A 371 -21.42 -21.01 64.98
C LEU A 371 -22.02 -20.67 63.62
N GLU A 372 -22.49 -21.66 62.86
CA GLU A 372 -23.23 -21.46 61.61
C GLU A 372 -24.53 -20.68 61.86
N SER A 373 -25.24 -20.96 62.97
CA SER A 373 -26.49 -20.25 63.32
C SER A 373 -26.31 -18.75 63.57
N ILE A 374 -25.09 -18.30 63.90
CA ILE A 374 -24.76 -16.88 64.08
C ILE A 374 -24.15 -16.26 62.81
N GLY A 375 -24.13 -17.00 61.70
CA GLY A 375 -23.62 -16.58 60.39
C GLY A 375 -22.12 -16.71 60.24
N CYS A 376 -21.48 -17.59 61.02
CA CYS A 376 -20.09 -17.95 60.84
C CYS A 376 -20.01 -19.32 60.17
N ASP A 377 -19.81 -19.33 58.84
CA ASP A 377 -19.78 -20.55 58.04
C ASP A 377 -18.34 -21.02 57.73
N THR A 378 -17.35 -20.18 58.04
CA THR A 378 -15.92 -20.42 57.73
C THR A 378 -15.00 -20.15 58.93
N ALA A 379 -13.80 -20.73 58.92
CA ALA A 379 -12.83 -20.57 59.99
C ALA A 379 -12.39 -19.11 60.20
N LYS A 380 -12.13 -18.34 59.13
CA LYS A 380 -11.81 -16.90 59.26
C LYS A 380 -13.00 -16.08 59.75
N SER A 381 -14.24 -16.47 59.43
CA SER A 381 -15.44 -15.76 59.92
C SER A 381 -15.59 -15.84 61.45
N VAL A 382 -15.20 -16.98 62.05
CA VAL A 382 -15.14 -17.14 63.52
C VAL A 382 -13.96 -16.35 64.09
N LEU A 383 -12.77 -16.45 63.48
CA LEU A 383 -11.56 -15.76 63.94
C LEU A 383 -11.67 -14.23 63.88
N ALA A 384 -12.57 -13.69 63.06
CA ALA A 384 -12.84 -12.26 62.95
C ALA A 384 -13.68 -11.70 64.11
N LEU A 385 -14.35 -12.55 64.91
CA LEU A 385 -15.15 -12.14 66.06
C LEU A 385 -14.33 -12.18 67.36
N SER A 386 -14.71 -11.35 68.33
CA SER A 386 -14.10 -11.40 69.66
C SER A 386 -14.61 -12.62 70.45
N PRO A 387 -13.80 -13.24 71.33
CA PRO A 387 -14.23 -14.38 72.15
C PRO A 387 -15.53 -14.10 72.92
N ASP A 388 -15.62 -12.91 73.54
CA ASP A 388 -16.79 -12.44 74.27
C ASP A 388 -18.06 -12.35 73.39
N ASP A 389 -17.91 -11.99 72.11
CA ASP A 389 -19.03 -11.88 71.17
C ASP A 389 -19.48 -13.27 70.69
N ILE A 390 -18.55 -14.21 70.50
CA ILE A 390 -18.86 -15.59 70.14
C ILE A 390 -19.60 -16.27 71.30
N ALA A 391 -19.08 -16.17 72.52
CA ALA A 391 -19.70 -16.74 73.72
C ALA A 391 -21.14 -16.25 73.90
N LYS A 392 -21.38 -14.94 73.74
CA LYS A 392 -22.73 -14.34 73.89
C LYS A 392 -23.68 -14.67 72.75
N ARG A 393 -23.20 -14.72 71.50
CA ARG A 393 -24.07 -14.91 70.32
C ARG A 393 -24.36 -16.39 70.07
N ALA A 394 -23.37 -17.26 70.24
CA ALA A 394 -23.50 -18.69 70.03
C ALA A 394 -24.00 -19.45 71.28
N ASP A 395 -24.07 -18.78 72.44
CA ASP A 395 -24.45 -19.37 73.73
C ASP A 395 -23.51 -20.53 74.10
N LEU A 396 -22.20 -20.24 74.06
CA LEU A 396 -21.10 -21.16 74.34
C LEU A 396 -20.34 -20.69 75.60
N GLU A 397 -19.79 -21.64 76.36
CA GLU A 397 -18.93 -21.33 77.50
C GLU A 397 -17.58 -20.76 77.02
N ASP A 398 -17.00 -19.83 77.78
CA ASP A 398 -15.76 -19.13 77.42
C ASP A 398 -14.60 -20.12 77.15
N GLU A 399 -14.52 -21.21 77.93
CA GLU A 399 -13.52 -22.27 77.75
C GLU A 399 -13.65 -22.98 76.39
N THR A 400 -14.89 -23.23 75.94
CA THR A 400 -15.18 -23.86 74.64
C THR A 400 -14.84 -22.93 73.48
N VAL A 401 -15.10 -21.62 73.63
CA VAL A 401 -14.76 -20.62 72.62
C VAL A 401 -13.24 -20.51 72.45
N ASP A 402 -12.49 -20.51 73.55
CA ASP A 402 -11.02 -20.46 73.51
C ASP A 402 -10.43 -21.71 72.85
N GLU A 403 -11.00 -22.90 73.09
CA GLU A 403 -10.59 -24.15 72.45
C GLU A 403 -10.84 -24.13 70.94
N VAL A 404 -12.03 -23.71 70.50
CA VAL A 404 -12.37 -23.56 69.08
C VAL A 404 -11.44 -22.56 68.39
N LEU A 405 -11.21 -21.38 68.98
CA LEU A 405 -10.31 -20.38 68.39
C LEU A 405 -8.88 -20.88 68.28
N LYS A 406 -8.43 -21.71 69.22
CA LYS A 406 -7.10 -22.32 69.18
C LYS A 406 -6.97 -23.35 68.05
N ILE A 407 -7.97 -24.20 67.87
CA ILE A 407 -8.02 -25.20 66.78
C ILE A 407 -8.01 -24.46 65.43
N LEU A 408 -8.89 -23.48 65.26
CA LEU A 408 -8.99 -22.73 64.01
C LEU A 408 -7.70 -21.96 63.69
N ARG A 409 -7.03 -21.35 64.69
CA ARG A 409 -5.74 -20.65 64.45
C ARG A 409 -4.61 -21.59 64.03
N ALA A 410 -4.59 -22.81 64.55
CA ALA A 410 -3.53 -23.77 64.25
C ALA A 410 -3.49 -24.14 62.76
N GLU A 411 -4.64 -24.15 62.08
CA GLU A 411 -4.74 -24.45 60.65
C GLU A 411 -4.18 -23.33 59.75
N PHE A 412 -4.05 -22.10 60.27
CA PHE A 412 -3.53 -20.93 59.53
C PHE A 412 -2.09 -20.54 59.93
N GLU A 413 -1.49 -21.23 60.89
CA GLU A 413 -0.14 -20.90 61.41
C GLU A 413 1.01 -21.74 60.78
N ASP A 414 0.73 -22.57 59.76
CA ASP A 414 1.72 -23.39 59.02
C ASP A 414 2.08 -22.85 57.61
#